data_AF-A0A519UE02-F1
#
_entry.id   AF-A0A519UE02-F1
#
_cell.length_a   1.000
_cell.length_b   1.000
_cell.length_c   1.000
_cell.angle_alpha   90.00
_cell.angle_beta   90.00
_cell.angle_gamma   90.00
#
_symmetry.space_group_name_H-M   'P 1'
#
loop_
_entity.id
_entity.type
_entity.pdbx_description
1 polymer ?
#
loop_
_entity_poly.entity_id
_entity_poly.type
_entity_poly.pdbx_seq_one_letter_code
_entity_poly.pdbx_strand_id
1 'polypeptide(L)'
;HPNASATATVRSLFVIGPDKAVKLTITYPASTGRNFTEVLRVIDSLQLTAGYSVATPADWKGGEDVIVVPAVSTEDAIKKFPKGVKVVKPYLRYTPQPNI
;
A
#
# COMPACT_ATOMS: atom_id res chain seq x y z
N HIS A 1 2.44 -20.81 19.07
CA HIS A 1 3.46 -21.05 20.13
C HIS A 1 2.94 -22.17 21.01
N PRO A 2 3.74 -23.19 21.35
CA PRO A 2 3.26 -24.40 22.04
C PRO A 2 2.67 -24.17 23.46
N ASN A 3 2.77 -22.95 24.00
CA ASN A 3 2.25 -22.57 25.32
C ASN A 3 1.19 -21.45 25.26
N ALA A 4 0.65 -21.13 24.08
CA ALA A 4 -0.44 -20.16 23.96
C ALA A 4 -1.77 -20.86 24.27
N SER A 5 -2.59 -20.28 25.16
CA SER A 5 -3.93 -20.78 25.47
C SER A 5 -4.74 -20.98 24.19
N ALA A 6 -5.36 -22.16 24.02
CA ALA A 6 -6.22 -22.47 22.88
C ALA A 6 -7.46 -21.57 22.78
N THR A 7 -7.77 -20.82 23.84
CA THR A 7 -8.90 -19.87 23.94
C THR A 7 -8.47 -18.40 23.86
N ALA A 8 -7.17 -18.10 23.72
CA ALA A 8 -6.71 -16.72 23.57
C ALA A 8 -6.94 -16.22 22.13
N THR A 9 -7.56 -15.04 22.00
CA THR A 9 -7.79 -14.42 20.69
C THR A 9 -6.47 -14.14 19.98
N VAL A 10 -6.29 -14.69 18.78
CA VAL A 10 -5.34 -14.13 17.81
C VAL A 10 -5.80 -12.71 17.48
N ARG A 11 -4.89 -11.74 17.57
CA ARG A 11 -5.22 -10.31 17.47
C ARG A 11 -5.15 -9.89 16.01
N SER A 12 -6.26 -10.06 15.29
CA SER A 12 -6.40 -9.59 13.92
C SER A 12 -6.80 -8.12 13.86
N LEU A 13 -6.20 -7.38 12.94
CA LEU A 13 -6.59 -6.05 12.52
C LEU A 13 -7.12 -6.13 11.09
N PHE A 14 -8.28 -5.53 10.84
CA PHE A 14 -8.88 -5.43 9.52
C PHE A 14 -8.98 -3.96 9.10
N VAL A 15 -8.51 -3.62 7.91
CA VAL A 15 -8.77 -2.33 7.27
C VAL A 15 -9.94 -2.51 6.32
N ILE A 16 -11.03 -1.80 6.56
CA ILE A 16 -12.29 -1.91 5.80
C ILE A 16 -12.47 -0.65 4.95
N GLY A 17 -12.70 -0.83 3.65
CA GLY A 17 -12.93 0.27 2.72
C GLY A 17 -14.33 0.88 2.84
N PRO A 18 -14.59 2.04 2.21
CA PRO A 18 -15.93 2.62 2.14
C PRO A 18 -16.97 1.68 1.50
N ASP A 19 -16.53 0.81 0.60
CA ASP A 19 -17.29 -0.26 -0.04
C ASP A 19 -17.56 -1.48 0.86
N LYS A 20 -17.20 -1.39 2.16
CA LYS A 20 -17.35 -2.44 3.17
C LYS A 20 -16.54 -3.72 2.90
N ALA A 21 -15.64 -3.68 1.91
CA ALA A 21 -14.72 -4.79 1.64
C ALA A 21 -13.48 -4.71 2.54
N VAL A 22 -12.97 -5.87 2.94
CA VAL A 22 -11.67 -5.98 3.62
C VAL A 22 -10.56 -5.65 2.61
N LYS A 23 -9.73 -4.66 2.92
CA LYS A 23 -8.60 -4.22 2.08
C LYS A 23 -7.26 -4.80 2.54
N LEU A 24 -7.13 -5.06 3.84
CA LEU A 24 -5.92 -5.59 4.45
C LEU A 24 -6.24 -6.26 5.79
N THR A 25 -5.54 -7.35 6.07
CA THR A 25 -5.60 -8.08 7.34
C THR A 25 -4.19 -8.23 7.91
N ILE A 26 -3.98 -7.87 9.17
CA ILE A 26 -2.73 -8.12 9.91
C ILE A 26 -3.05 -8.99 11.12
N THR A 27 -2.41 -10.15 11.24
CA THR A 27 -2.60 -11.08 12.36
C THR A 27 -1.29 -11.24 13.12
N TYR A 28 -1.26 -10.78 14.37
CA TYR A 28 -0.09 -10.91 15.25
C TYR A 28 -0.42 -11.84 16.43
N PRO A 29 0.56 -12.59 16.97
CA PRO A 29 0.38 -13.33 18.20
C PRO A 29 0.22 -12.36 19.39
N ALA A 30 -0.43 -12.81 20.47
CA ALA A 30 -0.62 -11.98 21.67
C ALA A 30 0.70 -11.49 22.31
N SER A 31 1.80 -12.20 22.06
CA SER A 31 3.15 -11.87 22.56
C SER A 31 3.81 -10.71 21.84
N THR A 32 3.30 -10.28 20.68
CA THR A 32 3.96 -9.31 19.82
C THR A 32 3.07 -8.10 19.56
N GLY A 33 3.47 -6.94 20.09
CA GLY A 33 2.79 -5.67 19.83
C GLY A 33 2.82 -5.30 18.33
N ARG A 34 1.80 -4.57 17.87
CA ARG A 34 1.72 -4.08 16.49
C ARG A 34 2.47 -2.76 16.35
N ASN A 35 3.06 -2.55 15.17
CA ASN A 35 3.56 -1.24 14.77
C ASN A 35 2.42 -0.39 14.19
N PHE A 36 1.97 0.65 14.89
CA PHE A 36 0.91 1.53 14.40
C PHE A 36 1.36 2.51 13.33
N THR A 37 2.66 2.83 13.24
CA THR A 37 3.19 3.57 12.10
C THR A 37 2.99 2.79 10.81
N GLU A 38 3.16 1.46 10.84
CA GLU A 38 2.87 0.62 9.68
C GLU A 38 1.38 0.61 9.34
N VAL A 39 0.50 0.60 10.35
CA VAL A 39 -0.95 0.68 10.13
C VAL A 39 -1.33 1.99 9.42
N LEU A 40 -0.76 3.12 9.82
CA LEU A 40 -0.98 4.40 9.15
C LEU A 40 -0.40 4.40 7.72
N ARG A 41 0.83 3.92 7.56
CA ARG A 41 1.51 3.84 6.25
C ARG A 41 0.70 3.03 5.23
N VAL A 42 0.12 1.90 5.63
CA VAL A 42 -0.73 1.11 4.73
C VAL A 42 -2.08 1.77 4.44
N ILE A 43 -2.64 2.54 5.37
CA ILE A 43 -3.86 3.33 5.12
C ILE A 43 -3.57 4.41 4.06
N ASP A 44 -2.46 5.14 4.19
CA ASP A 44 -2.06 6.16 3.20
C ASP A 44 -1.86 5.53 1.81
N SER A 45 -1.19 4.37 1.76
CA SER A 45 -1.03 3.59 0.53
C SER A 45 -2.37 3.16 -0.07
N LEU A 46 -3.28 2.61 0.73
CA LEU A 46 -4.60 2.17 0.27
C LEU A 46 -5.44 3.32 -0.28
N GLN A 47 -5.39 4.49 0.37
CA GLN A 47 -6.12 5.68 -0.10
C GLN A 47 -5.50 6.24 -1.38
N LEU A 48 -4.17 6.31 -1.48
CA LEU A 48 -3.47 6.77 -2.68
C LEU A 48 -3.75 5.86 -3.88
N THR A 49 -3.63 4.55 -3.71
CA THR A 49 -3.85 3.58 -4.79
C THR A 49 -5.32 3.44 -5.19
N ALA A 50 -6.27 3.83 -4.32
CA ALA A 50 -7.67 3.93 -4.69
C ALA A 50 -7.97 5.13 -5.61
N GLY A 51 -7.26 6.25 -5.45
CA GLY A 51 -7.47 7.47 -6.24
C GLY A 51 -6.63 7.55 -7.52
N TYR A 52 -5.52 6.83 -7.60
CA TYR A 52 -4.54 6.95 -8.68
C TYR A 52 -4.10 5.59 -9.21
N SER A 53 -3.78 5.51 -10.49
CA SER A 53 -3.28 4.28 -11.15
C SER A 53 -1.80 4.02 -10.82
N VAL A 54 -1.49 3.93 -9.54
CA VAL A 54 -0.15 3.72 -8.99
C VAL A 54 -0.17 2.61 -7.93
N ALA A 55 1.00 2.10 -7.60
CA ALA A 55 1.27 1.22 -6.47
C ALA A 55 2.45 1.79 -5.66
N THR A 56 2.47 1.54 -4.35
CA THR A 56 3.58 1.95 -3.49
C THR A 56 4.67 0.87 -3.47
N PRO A 57 5.96 1.23 -3.66
CA PRO A 57 7.05 0.26 -3.59
C PRO A 57 7.27 -0.27 -2.16
N ALA A 58 8.17 -1.25 -2.03
CA ALA A 58 8.62 -1.72 -0.72
C ALA A 58 9.15 -0.57 0.13
N ASP A 59 8.85 -0.61 1.44
CA ASP A 59 9.24 0.38 2.44
C ASP A 59 8.83 1.84 2.16
N TRP A 60 7.94 2.05 1.20
CA TRP A 60 7.45 3.38 0.80
C TRP A 60 6.87 4.17 1.97
N LYS A 61 7.20 5.47 2.02
CA LYS A 61 6.63 6.48 2.92
C LYS A 61 5.94 7.57 2.11
N GLY A 62 4.94 8.21 2.73
CA GLY A 62 4.25 9.36 2.12
C GLY A 62 5.23 10.45 1.68
N GLY A 63 5.13 10.88 0.43
CA GLY A 63 6.07 11.79 -0.22
C GLY A 63 6.99 11.13 -1.24
N GLU A 64 7.27 9.83 -1.10
CA GLU A 64 8.22 9.13 -1.97
C GLU A 64 7.61 8.71 -3.31
N ASP A 65 8.48 8.47 -4.30
CA ASP A 65 8.08 8.02 -5.63
C ASP A 65 7.25 6.72 -5.57
N VAL A 66 6.26 6.64 -6.44
CA VAL A 66 5.36 5.50 -6.60
C VAL A 66 5.55 4.84 -7.96
N ILE A 67 5.05 3.62 -8.11
CA ILE A 67 5.15 2.84 -9.35
C ILE A 67 3.85 2.96 -10.13
N VAL A 68 3.92 3.31 -11.42
CA VAL A 68 2.76 3.29 -12.31
C VAL A 68 2.33 1.85 -12.56
N VAL A 69 1.04 1.54 -12.33
CA VAL A 69 0.54 0.16 -12.50
C VAL A 69 0.75 -0.35 -13.94
N PRO A 70 1.09 -1.63 -14.14
CA PRO A 70 1.40 -2.17 -15.47
C PRO A 70 0.27 -2.05 -16.49
N ALA A 71 -0.99 -1.96 -16.04
CA ALA A 71 -2.15 -1.83 -16.92
C ALA A 71 -2.22 -0.49 -17.68
N VAL A 72 -1.48 0.54 -17.26
CA VAL A 72 -1.40 1.83 -17.96
C VAL A 72 -0.27 1.75 -18.98
N SER A 73 -0.50 2.11 -20.25
CA SER A 73 0.56 2.19 -21.26
C SER A 73 1.61 3.25 -20.88
N THR A 74 2.82 3.21 -21.45
CA THR A 74 3.85 4.22 -21.12
C THR A 74 3.44 5.60 -21.65
N GLU A 75 2.79 5.63 -22.81
CA GLU A 75 2.25 6.81 -23.45
C GLU A 75 1.16 7.46 -22.59
N ASP A 76 0.25 6.66 -22.04
CA ASP A 76 -0.81 7.18 -21.16
C ASP A 76 -0.26 7.55 -19.79
N ALA A 77 0.75 6.83 -19.29
CA ALA A 77 1.42 7.18 -18.04
C ALA A 77 2.05 8.58 -18.13
N ILE A 78 2.77 8.89 -19.22
CA ILE A 78 3.40 10.19 -19.43
C ILE A 78 2.35 11.32 -19.45
N LYS A 79 1.19 11.08 -20.06
CA LYS A 79 0.08 12.06 -20.07
C LYS A 79 -0.58 12.20 -18.70
N LYS A 80 -0.80 11.08 -18.01
CA LYS A 80 -1.53 11.03 -16.73
C LYS A 80 -0.73 11.58 -15.56
N PHE A 81 0.58 11.47 -15.60
CA PHE A 81 1.48 11.87 -14.50
C PHE A 81 2.40 13.02 -14.95
N PRO A 82 1.93 14.28 -14.90
CA PRO A 82 2.66 15.44 -15.43
C PRO A 82 3.94 15.79 -14.65
N LYS A 83 4.11 15.25 -13.44
CA LYS A 83 5.35 15.37 -12.65
C LYS A 83 6.50 14.53 -13.21
N GLY A 84 6.24 13.70 -14.22
CA GLY A 84 7.23 12.90 -14.91
C GLY A 84 7.10 11.41 -14.60
N VAL A 85 7.60 10.60 -15.55
CA VAL A 85 7.64 9.14 -15.45
C VAL A 85 9.06 8.68 -15.77
N LYS A 86 9.73 8.05 -14.80
CA LYS A 86 11.04 7.43 -14.97
C LYS A 86 10.86 5.96 -15.32
N VAL A 87 11.17 5.59 -16.56
CA VAL A 87 11.08 4.21 -17.04
C VAL A 87 12.41 3.49 -16.77
N VAL A 88 12.42 2.55 -15.82
CA VAL A 88 13.57 1.66 -15.57
C VAL A 88 13.45 0.39 -16.41
N LYS A 89 12.24 -0.16 -16.48
CA LYS A 89 11.81 -1.25 -17.36
C LYS A 89 10.38 -0.97 -17.83
N PRO A 90 9.88 -1.61 -18.90
CA PRO A 90 8.50 -1.41 -19.36
C PRO A 90 7.44 -1.59 -18.25
N TYR A 91 7.69 -2.47 -17.29
CA TYR A 91 6.83 -2.73 -16.13
C TYR A 91 7.25 -2.02 -14.84
N LEU A 92 8.44 -1.40 -14.80
CA LEU A 92 8.98 -0.71 -13.62
C LEU A 92 9.18 0.76 -13.96
N ARG A 93 8.13 1.53 -13.68
CA ARG A 93 8.04 2.95 -14.04
C ARG A 93 7.70 3.74 -12.79
N TYR A 94 8.60 4.62 -12.38
CA TYR A 94 8.41 5.48 -11.22
C TYR A 94 7.78 6.81 -11.64
N THR A 95 6.98 7.38 -10.75
CA THR A 95 6.48 8.75 -10.86
C THR A 95 6.41 9.36 -9.47
N PRO A 96 6.67 10.68 -9.31
CA PRO A 96 6.45 11.34 -8.03
C PRO A 96 5.01 11.17 -7.56
N GLN A 97 4.81 11.05 -6.24
CA GLN A 97 3.48 10.87 -5.67
C GLN A 97 2.51 11.95 -6.21
N PRO A 98 1.36 11.55 -6.80
CA PRO A 98 0.57 12.47 -7.61
C PRO A 98 -0.19 13.54 -6.82
N ASN A 99 -0.53 13.29 -5.55
CA ASN A 99 -1.34 14.20 -4.71
C ASN A 99 -0.53 15.13 -3.80
N ILE A 100 0.78 15.27 -4.01
CA ILE A 100 1.67 16.16 -3.23
C ILE A 100 2.22 17.31 -4.05
#